data_AF-A0A7S0U900-F1
#
_entry.id   AF-A0A7S0U900-F1
#
_cell.length_a   1.000
_cell.length_b   1.000
_cell.length_c   1.000
_cell.angle_alpha   90.00
_cell.angle_beta   90.00
_cell.angle_gamma   90.00
#
_symmetry.space_group_name_H-M   'P 1'
#
loop_
_entity.id
_entity.type
_entity.pdbx_description
1 polymer ?
#
loop_
_entity_poly.entity_id
_entity_poly.type
_entity_poly.pdbx_seq_one_letter_code
_entity_poly.pdbx_strand_id
1 'polypeptide(L)'
;GLPPPGGGGGAVPMPTWLMSLRFFVNCFRQGAMRAKAAEKCSAVLAACSAAGGVRNANVEVAYGTLLMNYSVSIREGGLAKVGDAYVNAVSSCTQLMSQPLTDATARYRVVCAAGTLVSDCP
;
A
#
# COMPACT_ATOMS: atom_id res chain seq x y z
N GLY A 1 19.29 1.08 17.44
CA GLY A 1 18.70 0.53 16.20
C GLY A 1 18.61 -0.96 16.36
N LEU A 2 17.39 -1.50 16.41
CA LEU A 2 17.18 -2.94 16.41
C LEU A 2 16.94 -3.39 14.96
N PRO A 3 17.56 -4.49 14.51
CA PRO A 3 17.31 -5.04 13.19
C PRO A 3 15.90 -5.65 13.13
N PRO A 4 15.21 -5.60 11.98
CA PRO A 4 13.92 -6.23 11.83
C PRO A 4 14.04 -7.77 11.91
N PRO A 5 13.00 -8.46 12.42
CA PRO A 5 13.03 -9.91 12.60
C PRO A 5 12.82 -10.59 11.24
N GLY A 6 13.84 -11.32 10.79
CA GLY A 6 13.81 -12.06 9.53
C GLY A 6 15.22 -12.28 9.00
N GLY A 7 15.84 -13.38 9.41
CA GLY A 7 17.22 -13.71 9.05
C GLY A 7 17.46 -13.92 7.55
N GLY A 8 18.69 -13.61 7.12
CA GLY A 8 19.33 -14.31 6.00
C GLY A 8 18.79 -14.06 4.58
N GLY A 9 18.34 -12.86 4.24
CA GLY A 9 18.00 -12.49 2.87
C GLY A 9 18.80 -11.27 2.42
N GLY A 10 19.61 -11.39 1.37
CA GLY A 10 20.31 -10.25 0.77
C GLY A 10 19.34 -9.09 0.51
N ALA A 11 19.76 -7.86 0.80
CA ALA A 11 18.94 -6.67 0.61
C ALA A 11 18.28 -6.70 -0.77
N VAL A 12 16.95 -6.76 -0.80
CA VAL A 12 16.20 -6.82 -2.06
C VAL A 12 16.57 -5.59 -2.89
N PRO A 13 17.04 -5.76 -4.14
CA PRO A 13 17.44 -4.64 -4.98
C PRO A 13 16.31 -3.63 -5.14
N MET A 14 16.65 -2.33 -5.10
CA MET A 14 15.68 -1.23 -5.28
C MET A 14 14.82 -1.38 -6.54
N PRO A 15 15.36 -1.77 -7.72
CA PRO A 15 14.53 -1.99 -8.91
C PRO A 15 13.48 -3.08 -8.71
N THR A 16 13.80 -4.14 -7.96
CA THR A 16 12.87 -5.24 -7.66
C THR A 16 11.71 -4.77 -6.78
N TRP A 17 11.99 -3.95 -5.76
CA TRP A 17 10.94 -3.29 -4.97
C TRP A 17 10.00 -2.47 -5.84
N LEU A 18 10.58 -1.58 -6.64
CA LEU A 18 9.80 -0.65 -7.47
C LEU A 18 8.92 -1.40 -8.48
N MET A 19 9.46 -2.40 -9.16
CA MET A 19 8.72 -3.15 -10.17
C MET A 19 7.65 -4.04 -9.56
N SER A 20 7.90 -4.64 -8.38
CA SER A 20 6.89 -5.44 -7.67
C SER A 20 5.70 -4.58 -7.24
N LEU A 21 5.96 -3.39 -6.67
CA LEU A 21 4.89 -2.45 -6.32
C LEU A 21 4.10 -2.00 -7.56
N ARG A 22 4.80 -1.65 -8.65
CA ARG A 22 4.16 -1.25 -9.90
C ARG A 22 3.35 -2.39 -10.54
N PHE A 23 3.78 -3.63 -10.39
CA PHE A 23 3.00 -4.79 -10.82
C PHE A 23 1.65 -4.82 -10.09
N PHE A 24 1.66 -4.78 -8.75
CA PHE A 24 0.41 -4.78 -7.98
C PHE A 24 -0.47 -3.55 -8.27
N VAL A 25 0.12 -2.37 -8.44
CA VAL A 25 -0.61 -1.16 -8.86
C VAL A 25 -1.33 -1.41 -10.19
N ASN A 26 -0.65 -2.01 -11.15
CA ASN A 26 -1.21 -2.27 -12.48
C ASN A 26 -2.26 -3.38 -12.51
N CYS A 27 -2.28 -4.30 -11.53
CA CYS A 27 -3.35 -5.31 -11.40
C CYS A 27 -4.74 -4.67 -11.29
N PHE A 28 -4.87 -3.47 -10.73
CA PHE A 28 -6.16 -2.78 -10.61
C PHE A 28 -6.71 -2.24 -11.93
N ARG A 29 -5.91 -2.24 -13.01
CA ARG A 29 -6.35 -1.79 -14.34
C ARG A 29 -7.23 -2.79 -15.07
N GLN A 30 -7.10 -4.08 -14.77
CA GLN A 30 -7.91 -5.14 -15.39
C GLN A 30 -8.93 -5.67 -14.37
N GLY A 31 -10.20 -5.81 -14.76
CA GLY A 31 -11.28 -6.20 -13.84
C GLY A 31 -11.03 -7.52 -13.10
N ALA A 32 -10.58 -8.56 -13.82
CA ALA A 32 -10.28 -9.86 -13.23
C ALA A 32 -9.12 -9.82 -12.21
N MET A 33 -8.04 -9.11 -12.56
CA MET A 33 -6.90 -8.93 -11.65
C MET A 33 -7.25 -8.04 -10.45
N ARG A 34 -8.08 -7.01 -10.65
CA ARG A 34 -8.57 -6.15 -9.57
C ARG A 34 -9.31 -6.95 -8.51
N ALA A 35 -10.25 -7.80 -8.93
CA ALA A 35 -11.01 -8.66 -8.02
C ALA A 35 -10.09 -9.58 -7.21
N LYS A 36 -9.10 -10.20 -7.87
CA LYS A 36 -8.12 -11.07 -7.20
C LYS A 36 -7.17 -10.31 -6.27
N ALA A 37 -6.72 -9.12 -6.66
CA ALA A 37 -5.88 -8.28 -5.82
C ALA A 37 -6.64 -7.84 -4.56
N ALA A 38 -7.92 -7.48 -4.70
CA ALA A 38 -8.80 -7.10 -3.60
C ALA A 38 -9.04 -8.27 -2.62
N GLU A 39 -9.25 -9.50 -3.12
CA GLU A 39 -9.37 -10.71 -2.29
C GLU A 39 -8.13 -10.94 -1.40
N LYS A 40 -6.93 -10.57 -1.89
CA LYS A 40 -5.66 -10.75 -1.18
C LYS A 40 -5.14 -9.46 -0.53
N CYS A 41 -6.00 -8.47 -0.31
CA CYS A 41 -5.63 -7.14 0.20
C CYS A 41 -4.69 -7.21 1.42
N SER A 42 -5.10 -7.86 2.51
CA SER A 42 -4.30 -7.95 3.74
C SER A 42 -2.92 -8.59 3.50
N ALA A 43 -2.85 -9.66 2.70
CA ALA A 43 -1.59 -10.35 2.42
C ALA A 43 -0.64 -9.47 1.58
N VAL A 44 -1.17 -8.78 0.57
CA VAL A 44 -0.37 -7.89 -0.29
C VAL A 44 0.12 -6.67 0.49
N LEU A 45 -0.75 -6.04 1.30
CA LEU A 45 -0.36 -4.90 2.13
C LEU A 45 0.69 -5.28 3.18
N ALA A 46 0.52 -6.43 3.84
CA ALA A 46 1.51 -6.96 4.78
C ALA A 46 2.86 -7.21 4.09
N ALA A 47 2.86 -7.87 2.92
CA ALA A 47 4.08 -8.14 2.15
C ALA A 47 4.78 -6.85 1.67
N CYS A 48 4.01 -5.81 1.37
CA CYS A 48 4.53 -4.53 0.90
C CYS A 48 4.84 -3.54 2.03
N SER A 49 4.52 -3.84 3.29
CA SER A 49 4.68 -2.91 4.43
C SER A 49 6.12 -2.41 4.61
N ALA A 50 7.10 -3.26 4.33
CA ALA A 50 8.52 -2.90 4.38
C ALA A 50 8.91 -1.83 3.33
N ALA A 51 8.15 -1.69 2.24
CA ALA A 51 8.35 -0.60 1.27
C ALA A 51 8.18 0.78 1.91
N GLY A 52 7.38 0.87 2.98
CA GLY A 52 7.22 2.09 3.74
C GLY A 52 8.51 2.57 4.42
N GLY A 53 9.49 1.70 4.65
CA GLY A 53 10.80 2.08 5.20
C GLY A 53 11.88 2.36 4.14
N VAL A 54 11.56 2.18 2.86
CA VAL A 54 12.53 2.34 1.76
C VAL A 54 12.57 3.82 1.35
N ARG A 55 13.68 4.49 1.66
CA ARG A 55 13.90 5.93 1.39
C ARG A 55 14.20 6.17 -0.10
N ASN A 56 13.17 6.09 -0.93
CA ASN A 56 13.26 6.38 -2.36
C ASN A 56 11.93 6.92 -2.89
N ALA A 57 11.97 8.11 -3.50
CA ALA A 57 10.79 8.79 -4.04
C ALA A 57 9.92 7.89 -4.95
N ASN A 58 10.53 7.09 -5.84
CA ASN A 58 9.78 6.24 -6.75
C ASN A 58 9.07 5.08 -6.03
N VAL A 59 9.71 4.53 -4.98
CA VAL A 59 9.12 3.47 -4.15
C VAL A 59 7.99 4.05 -3.29
N GLU A 60 8.21 5.21 -2.67
CA GLU A 60 7.20 5.93 -1.89
C GLU A 60 5.96 6.24 -2.76
N VAL A 61 6.16 6.74 -3.98
CA VAL A 61 5.06 7.01 -4.92
C VAL A 61 4.36 5.72 -5.31
N ALA A 62 5.09 4.66 -5.67
CA ALA A 62 4.48 3.39 -6.07
C ALA A 62 3.68 2.76 -4.92
N TYR A 63 4.21 2.78 -3.70
CA TYR A 63 3.52 2.26 -2.53
C TYR A 63 2.30 3.11 -2.15
N GLY A 64 2.41 4.45 -2.17
CA GLY A 64 1.25 5.34 -1.98
C GLY A 64 0.16 5.12 -3.01
N THR A 65 0.53 4.80 -4.26
CA THR A 65 -0.44 4.44 -5.31
C THR A 65 -1.15 3.12 -5.03
N LEU A 66 -0.40 2.12 -4.54
CA LEU A 66 -0.96 0.84 -4.17
C LEU A 66 -1.99 0.99 -3.05
N LEU A 67 -1.65 1.78 -2.02
CA LEU A 67 -2.56 2.10 -0.91
C LEU A 67 -3.84 2.80 -1.41
N MET A 68 -3.70 3.76 -2.33
CA MET A 68 -4.84 4.45 -2.93
C MET A 68 -5.77 3.49 -3.69
N ASN A 69 -5.20 2.60 -4.52
CA ASN A 69 -5.98 1.61 -5.27
C ASN A 69 -6.74 0.64 -4.36
N TYR A 70 -6.09 0.17 -3.29
CA TYR A 70 -6.74 -0.67 -2.28
C TYR A 70 -7.83 0.08 -1.52
N SER A 71 -7.59 1.35 -1.18
CA SER A 71 -8.59 2.19 -0.49
C SER A 71 -9.85 2.36 -1.33
N VAL A 72 -9.70 2.61 -2.65
CA VAL A 72 -10.82 2.65 -3.59
C VAL A 72 -11.51 1.30 -3.68
N SER A 73 -10.77 0.20 -3.76
CA SER A 73 -11.36 -1.14 -3.88
C SER A 73 -12.09 -1.61 -2.62
N ILE A 74 -11.59 -1.25 -1.44
CA ILE A 74 -12.26 -1.49 -0.16
C ILE A 74 -13.59 -0.72 -0.13
N ARG A 75 -13.60 0.52 -0.66
CA ARG A 75 -14.79 1.37 -0.73
C ARG A 75 -15.82 0.90 -1.76
N GLU A 76 -15.40 0.62 -2.99
CA GLU A 76 -16.30 0.24 -4.10
C GLU A 76 -16.80 -1.20 -3.98
N GLY A 77 -15.96 -2.11 -3.49
CA GLY A 77 -16.19 -3.55 -3.60
C GLY A 77 -17.22 -4.11 -2.62
N GLY A 78 -17.80 -3.30 -1.73
CA GLY A 78 -18.67 -3.80 -0.66
C GLY A 78 -17.98 -4.91 0.14
N LEU A 79 -16.64 -4.89 0.22
CA LEU A 79 -15.82 -5.70 1.13
C LEU A 79 -16.19 -5.22 2.54
N ALA A 80 -17.39 -5.63 2.96
CA ALA A 80 -18.09 -5.16 4.12
C ALA A 80 -17.13 -5.26 5.29
N LYS A 81 -16.60 -4.12 5.73
CA LYS A 81 -15.85 -3.99 6.98
C LYS A 81 -14.97 -5.21 7.25
N VAL A 82 -14.14 -5.61 6.27
CA VAL A 82 -13.14 -6.64 6.50
C VAL A 82 -12.16 -6.00 7.46
N GLY A 83 -12.41 -6.19 8.76
CA GLY A 83 -11.79 -5.43 9.84
C GLY A 83 -10.29 -5.35 9.65
N ASP A 84 -9.68 -6.47 9.24
CA ASP A 84 -8.26 -6.57 9.01
C ASP A 84 -7.77 -5.81 7.77
N ALA A 85 -8.49 -5.86 6.64
CA ALA A 85 -8.04 -5.19 5.42
C ALA A 85 -8.13 -3.66 5.54
N TYR A 86 -9.22 -3.17 6.13
CA TYR A 86 -9.39 -1.75 6.45
C TYR A 86 -8.33 -1.29 7.46
N VAL A 87 -8.18 -2.00 8.58
CA VAL A 87 -7.19 -1.67 9.62
C VAL A 87 -5.77 -1.72 9.06
N ASN A 88 -5.43 -2.70 8.23
CA ASN A 88 -4.12 -2.79 7.59
C ASN A 88 -3.87 -1.64 6.62
N ALA A 89 -4.88 -1.23 5.84
CA ALA A 89 -4.78 -0.10 4.93
C ALA A 89 -4.59 1.23 5.70
N VAL A 90 -5.38 1.46 6.76
CA VAL A 90 -5.25 2.62 7.64
C VAL A 90 -3.89 2.63 8.35
N SER A 91 -3.45 1.49 8.87
CA SER A 91 -2.16 1.34 9.53
C SER A 91 -1.01 1.63 8.57
N SER A 92 -1.08 1.11 7.34
CA SER A 92 -0.08 1.38 6.29
C SER A 92 -0.04 2.85 5.89
N CYS A 93 -1.21 3.50 5.76
CA CYS A 93 -1.27 4.93 5.48
C CYS A 93 -0.65 5.74 6.63
N THR A 94 -0.98 5.41 7.88
CA THR A 94 -0.46 6.10 9.08
C THR A 94 1.05 5.91 9.22
N GLN A 95 1.55 4.70 8.98
CA GLN A 95 2.98 4.40 8.97
C GLN A 95 3.72 5.23 7.92
N LEU A 96 3.14 5.42 6.73
CA LEU A 96 3.79 6.16 5.66
C LEU A 96 3.68 7.69 5.87
N MET A 97 2.58 8.18 6.46
CA MET A 97 2.41 9.59 6.83
C MET A 97 3.27 10.03 8.02
N SER A 98 3.55 9.12 8.96
CA SER A 98 4.42 9.41 10.11
C SER A 98 5.90 9.52 9.74
N GLN A 99 6.25 9.25 8.49
CA GLN A 99 7.61 9.35 7.98
C GLN A 99 7.84 10.61 7.16
N PRO A 100 9.07 11.14 7.15
CA PRO A 100 9.42 12.29 6.31
C PRO A 100 9.54 11.87 4.84
N LEU A 101 8.40 11.72 4.15
CA LEU A 101 8.35 11.37 2.73
C LEU A 101 9.16 12.37 1.90
N THR A 102 9.93 11.83 0.97
CA THR A 102 10.82 12.61 0.09
C THR A 102 10.07 13.27 -1.06
N ASP A 103 8.95 12.68 -1.48
CA ASP A 103 8.16 13.14 -2.62
C ASP A 103 6.76 13.63 -2.22
N ALA A 104 6.38 14.81 -2.73
CA ALA A 104 5.08 15.41 -2.46
C ALA A 104 3.92 14.62 -3.08
N THR A 105 4.15 13.96 -4.22
CA THR A 105 3.15 13.10 -4.88
C THR A 105 2.86 11.86 -4.05
N ALA A 106 3.90 11.24 -3.45
CA ALA A 106 3.71 10.15 -2.51
C ALA A 106 2.83 10.58 -1.34
N ARG A 107 3.15 11.72 -0.72
CA ARG A 107 2.37 12.28 0.39
C ARG A 107 0.92 12.54 -0.01
N TYR A 108 0.69 13.17 -1.15
CA TYR A 108 -0.65 13.40 -1.69
C TYR A 108 -1.44 12.09 -1.85
N ARG A 109 -0.86 11.06 -2.48
CA ARG A 109 -1.53 9.78 -2.71
C ARG A 109 -1.91 9.08 -1.41
N VAL A 110 -1.05 9.13 -0.39
CA VAL A 110 -1.33 8.53 0.91
C VAL A 110 -2.43 9.28 1.65
N VAL A 111 -2.44 10.62 1.59
CA VAL A 111 -3.53 11.43 2.14
C VAL A 111 -4.84 11.13 1.42
N CYS A 112 -4.84 11.01 0.09
CA CYS A 112 -6.03 10.59 -0.66
C CYS A 112 -6.48 9.16 -0.30
N ALA A 113 -5.55 8.23 -0.09
CA ALA A 113 -5.85 6.87 0.35
C ALA A 113 -6.54 6.88 1.73
N ALA A 114 -5.93 7.55 2.71
CA ALA A 114 -6.50 7.72 4.04
C ALA A 114 -7.88 8.41 3.99
N GLY A 115 -7.99 9.51 3.23
CA GLY A 115 -9.23 10.23 3.00
C GLY A 115 -10.32 9.34 2.39
N THR A 116 -9.97 8.49 1.42
CA THR A 116 -10.90 7.55 0.79
C THR A 116 -11.40 6.49 1.78
N LEU A 117 -10.56 6.05 2.72
CA LEU A 117 -10.92 5.09 3.76
C LEU A 117 -11.85 5.69 4.82
N VAL A 118 -11.60 6.95 5.23
CA VAL A 118 -12.35 7.61 6.32
C VAL A 118 -13.55 8.43 5.87
N SER A 119 -13.69 8.67 4.56
CA SER A 119 -14.88 9.36 4.05
C SER A 119 -16.10 8.46 4.27
N ASP A 120 -17.03 8.90 5.13
CA ASP A 120 -18.36 8.31 5.30
C ASP A 120 -18.98 8.07 3.90
N CYS A 121 -19.31 6.83 3.51
CA CYS A 121 -20.20 5.83 4.11
C CYS A 121 -21.67 6.27 3.97
N PRO A 122 -22.47 5.66 3.09
CA PRO A 122 -23.92 5.77 3.21
C PRO A 122 -24.41 5.14 4.51
#